data_AF-A0A6J0TZR4-F1
#
_entry.id   AF-A0A6J0TZR4-F1
#
_cell.length_a   1.000
_cell.length_b   1.000
_cell.length_c   1.000
_cell.angle_alpha   90.00
_cell.angle_beta   90.00
_cell.angle_gamma   90.00
#
_symmetry.space_group_name_H-M   'P 1'
#
loop_
_entity.id
_entity.type
_entity.pdbx_description
1 polymer ?
#
loop_
_entity_poly.entity_id
_entity_poly.type
_entity_poly.pdbx_seq_one_letter_code
_entity_poly.pdbx_strand_id
1 'polypeptide(L)'
;MEELPFCPEEEVEVKVLALSPRCWTISPLCYLEEPDRFFPPSLSQRLVKFADFYTQSQSRFGLEHTKPRRLQWTWLGHAELEYQGRILHVSTLQMYILLCFNHAEEVSVETLLEATGLSPVLLRHALKPLTKENGVLTQNQNVLTLNQGMLLQLPGQHLRLLPKPAYLNGELDEGIRALERKRNTLCGLIPQILKDKEMHIDKLVFKVMEAYQKQESGSALKPLSADSCSSADILACAQHLLHQGSIQRRESCPQLLEHVPAEPPTPALPKDQPPIAFQTVQIKKGPSVPCVGKRQTFSTFR
;
A
#
# COMPACT_ATOMS: atom_id res chain seq x y z
N MET A 1 -0.24 3.62 46.60
CA MET A 1 -0.60 4.01 45.23
C MET A 1 0.27 3.13 44.34
N GLU A 2 -0.26 1.97 43.94
CA GLU A 2 0.46 1.03 43.08
C GLU A 2 0.43 1.59 41.65
N GLU A 3 1.62 1.90 41.12
CA GLU A 3 1.78 2.30 39.72
C GLU A 3 1.50 1.07 38.84
N LEU A 4 0.45 1.16 38.03
CA LEU A 4 0.17 0.18 36.98
C LEU A 4 1.38 0.13 36.03
N PRO A 5 1.90 -1.06 35.69
CA PRO A 5 3.03 -1.16 34.79
C PRO A 5 2.63 -0.63 33.40
N PHE A 6 3.32 0.42 32.97
CA PHE A 6 3.22 0.98 31.62
C PHE A 6 3.57 -0.12 30.61
N CYS A 7 2.56 -0.62 29.90
CA CYS A 7 2.80 -1.50 28.76
C CYS A 7 3.39 -0.61 27.66
N PRO A 8 4.59 -0.87 27.14
CA PRO A 8 5.11 -0.09 26.03
C PRO A 8 4.13 -0.26 24.86
N GLU A 9 3.52 0.84 24.44
CA GLU A 9 2.71 0.86 23.22
C GLU A 9 3.63 0.44 22.07
N GLU A 10 3.30 -0.68 21.42
CA GLU A 10 4.00 -1.11 20.23
C GLU A 10 3.96 0.02 19.20
N GLU A 11 5.15 0.52 18.83
CA GLU A 11 5.23 1.65 17.94
C GLU A 11 4.82 1.21 16.54
N VAL A 12 3.76 1.83 16.05
CA VAL A 12 3.18 1.51 14.75
C VAL A 12 4.10 2.02 13.66
N GLU A 13 4.54 1.11 12.80
CA GLU A 13 5.25 1.43 11.58
C GLU A 13 4.25 1.88 10.50
N VAL A 14 4.49 3.04 9.89
CA VAL A 14 3.67 3.55 8.78
C VAL A 14 4.59 3.94 7.63
N LYS A 15 4.39 3.30 6.48
CA LYS A 15 5.07 3.65 5.23
C LYS A 15 4.10 4.41 4.34
N VAL A 16 4.44 5.65 4.02
CA VAL A 16 3.62 6.50 3.16
C VAL A 16 4.25 6.62 1.78
N LEU A 17 3.49 6.27 0.75
CA LEU A 17 3.86 6.46 -0.64
C LEU A 17 3.04 7.61 -1.24
N ALA A 18 3.65 8.77 -1.39
CA ALA A 18 3.03 9.93 -2.04
C ALA A 18 3.27 9.88 -3.56
N LEU A 19 2.19 9.79 -4.34
CA LEU A 19 2.23 9.69 -5.80
C LEU A 19 1.61 10.91 -6.47
N SER A 20 2.19 11.35 -7.57
CA SER A 20 1.68 12.47 -8.36
C SER A 20 0.45 12.04 -9.17
N PRO A 21 -0.69 12.77 -9.12
CA PRO A 21 -1.87 12.44 -9.90
C PRO A 21 -1.62 12.48 -11.41
N ARG A 22 -0.55 13.13 -11.89
CA ARG A 22 -0.18 13.19 -13.32
C ARG A 22 0.16 11.82 -13.94
N CYS A 23 0.55 10.85 -13.12
CA CYS A 23 0.80 9.46 -13.55
C CYS A 23 0.00 8.43 -12.75
N TRP A 24 -0.60 8.87 -11.63
CA TRP A 24 -1.28 8.03 -10.67
C TRP A 24 -2.63 8.64 -10.30
N THR A 25 -3.39 9.08 -11.31
CA THR A 25 -4.79 9.44 -11.09
C THR A 25 -5.53 8.19 -10.68
N ILE A 26 -6.20 8.27 -9.53
CA ILE A 26 -7.09 7.22 -9.04
C ILE A 26 -8.52 7.76 -9.07
N SER A 27 -9.50 6.87 -9.18
CA SER A 27 -10.90 7.26 -9.08
C SER A 27 -11.16 7.93 -7.72
N PRO A 28 -11.87 9.07 -7.67
CA PRO A 28 -12.32 9.67 -6.41
C PRO A 28 -13.12 8.71 -5.52
N LEU A 29 -13.73 7.67 -6.13
CA LEU A 29 -14.42 6.60 -5.42
C LEU A 29 -13.51 5.73 -4.53
N CYS A 30 -12.19 5.94 -4.60
CA CYS A 30 -11.20 5.25 -3.76
C CYS A 30 -10.59 6.15 -2.69
N TYR A 31 -11.04 7.40 -2.58
CA TYR A 31 -10.56 8.34 -1.58
C TYR A 31 -10.99 7.90 -0.19
N LEU A 32 -10.05 8.03 0.73
CA LEU A 32 -10.28 7.92 2.16
C LEU A 32 -10.32 9.35 2.69
N GLU A 33 -11.52 9.88 2.84
CA GLU A 33 -11.74 11.15 3.53
C GLU A 33 -11.65 10.92 5.04
N GLU A 34 -11.08 11.86 5.78
CA GLU A 34 -11.08 11.85 7.27
C GLU A 34 -10.64 10.49 7.90
N PRO A 35 -9.36 10.10 7.77
CA PRO A 35 -8.86 8.82 8.30
C PRO A 35 -9.12 8.60 9.79
N ASP A 36 -9.28 9.66 10.56
CA ASP A 36 -9.62 9.68 11.99
C ASP A 36 -11.01 9.12 12.31
N ARG A 37 -11.93 9.11 11.34
CA ARG A 37 -13.25 8.48 11.50
C ARG A 37 -13.21 6.95 11.41
N PHE A 38 -12.21 6.42 10.72
CA PHE A 38 -12.15 5.00 10.36
C PHE A 38 -11.07 4.24 11.13
N PHE A 39 -10.02 4.94 11.56
CA PHE A 39 -8.86 4.32 12.16
C PHE A 39 -8.60 4.76 13.60
N PRO A 40 -8.02 3.88 14.44
CA PRO A 40 -7.61 4.23 15.78
C PRO A 40 -6.68 5.46 15.82
N PRO A 41 -6.70 6.25 16.92
CA PRO A 41 -5.84 7.43 17.07
C PRO A 41 -4.37 7.15 16.81
N SER A 42 -3.89 5.95 17.14
CA SER A 42 -2.50 5.54 16.92
C SER A 42 -2.07 5.54 15.46
N LEU A 43 -2.98 5.36 14.48
CA LEU A 43 -2.70 5.50 13.05
C LEU A 43 -3.06 6.87 12.52
N SER A 44 -4.27 7.33 12.81
CA SER A 44 -4.80 8.57 12.23
C SER A 44 -3.91 9.77 12.59
N GLN A 45 -3.37 9.83 13.82
CA GLN A 45 -2.42 10.86 14.21
C GLN A 45 -1.11 10.82 13.41
N ARG A 46 -0.61 9.63 13.02
CA ARG A 46 0.60 9.52 12.18
C ARG A 46 0.33 9.99 10.76
N LEU A 47 -0.85 9.67 10.22
CA LEU A 47 -1.29 10.16 8.91
C LEU A 47 -1.41 11.69 8.91
N VAL A 48 -2.02 12.28 9.95
CA VAL A 48 -2.10 13.73 10.11
C VAL A 48 -0.72 14.36 10.22
N LYS A 49 0.16 13.85 11.09
CA LYS A 49 1.54 14.33 11.22
C LYS A 49 2.30 14.28 9.89
N PHE A 50 2.11 13.22 9.11
CA PHE A 50 2.72 13.11 7.79
C PHE A 50 2.15 14.14 6.79
N ALA A 51 0.83 14.37 6.80
CA ALA A 51 0.20 15.38 5.97
C ALA A 51 0.67 16.81 6.31
N ASP A 52 0.84 17.11 7.60
CA ASP A 52 1.40 18.37 8.07
C ASP A 52 2.85 18.53 7.62
N PHE A 53 3.66 17.49 7.82
CA PHE A 53 5.05 17.45 7.33
C PHE A 53 5.12 17.69 5.81
N TYR A 54 4.28 17.02 5.03
CA TYR A 54 4.26 17.18 3.57
C TYR A 54 3.89 18.61 3.17
N THR A 55 2.90 19.20 3.83
CA THR A 55 2.47 20.58 3.57
C THR A 55 3.57 21.59 3.94
N GLN A 56 4.20 21.43 5.11
CA GLN A 56 5.30 22.28 5.57
C GLN A 56 6.59 22.09 4.74
N SER A 57 6.78 20.95 4.10
CA SER A 57 7.93 20.74 3.22
C SER A 57 7.81 21.55 1.93
N GLN A 58 6.59 21.74 1.40
CA GLN A 58 6.38 22.50 0.15
C GLN A 58 6.75 23.97 0.29
N SER A 59 6.44 24.60 1.42
CA SER A 59 6.82 25.99 1.69
C SER A 59 8.34 26.19 1.66
N ARG A 60 9.09 25.26 2.28
CA ARG A 60 10.55 25.32 2.37
C ARG A 60 11.28 25.20 1.03
N PHE A 61 10.67 24.59 0.01
CA PHE A 61 11.26 24.45 -1.33
C PHE A 61 10.83 25.56 -2.31
N GLY A 62 10.28 26.68 -1.81
CA GLY A 62 9.95 27.83 -2.65
C GLY A 62 8.73 27.62 -3.55
N LEU A 63 7.87 26.64 -3.25
CA LEU A 63 6.59 26.42 -3.94
C LEU A 63 5.47 27.37 -3.45
N GLU A 64 5.82 28.38 -2.65
CA GLU A 64 4.93 29.38 -2.03
C GLU A 64 3.98 30.08 -3.03
N HIS A 65 4.38 30.17 -4.31
CA HIS A 65 3.59 30.85 -5.36
C HIS A 65 2.58 29.93 -6.06
N THR A 66 2.48 28.67 -5.62
CA THR A 66 1.52 27.69 -6.14
C THR A 66 0.48 27.36 -5.07
N LYS A 67 -0.75 27.00 -5.48
CA LYS A 67 -1.77 26.54 -4.52
C LYS A 67 -1.19 25.38 -3.70
N PRO A 68 -1.27 25.42 -2.35
CA PRO A 68 -0.70 24.38 -1.51
C PRO A 68 -1.31 23.03 -1.87
N ARG A 69 -0.45 22.05 -2.21
CA ARG A 69 -0.91 20.71 -2.58
C ARG A 69 -1.20 19.94 -1.31
N ARG A 70 -2.43 19.45 -1.17
CA ARG A 70 -2.81 18.57 -0.06
C ARG A 70 -2.66 17.11 -0.47
N LEU A 71 -2.32 16.25 0.48
CA LEU A 71 -2.36 14.82 0.26
C LEU A 71 -3.83 14.36 0.20
N GLN A 72 -4.09 13.41 -0.69
CA GLN A 72 -5.35 12.70 -0.75
C GLN A 72 -5.09 11.25 -0.32
N TRP A 73 -5.67 10.82 0.80
CA TRP A 73 -5.56 9.45 1.26
C TRP A 73 -6.47 8.52 0.45
N THR A 74 -6.15 7.23 0.45
CA THR A 74 -6.82 6.25 -0.41
C THR A 74 -7.00 4.92 0.32
N TRP A 75 -8.03 4.18 -0.06
CA TRP A 75 -8.30 2.82 0.41
C TRP A 75 -7.43 1.74 -0.28
N LEU A 76 -6.50 2.15 -1.15
CA LEU A 76 -5.68 1.27 -1.98
C LEU A 76 -4.35 0.85 -1.31
N GLY A 77 -4.14 1.25 -0.05
CA GLY A 77 -2.98 0.84 0.72
C GLY A 77 -3.05 -0.61 1.19
N HIS A 78 -2.00 -1.03 1.89
CA HIS A 78 -1.89 -2.35 2.51
C HIS A 78 -1.61 -2.20 4.01
N ALA A 79 -1.93 -3.24 4.77
CA ALA A 79 -1.68 -3.31 6.20
C ALA A 79 -1.45 -4.74 6.67
N GLU A 80 -0.78 -4.88 7.82
CA GLU A 80 -0.63 -6.13 8.55
C GLU A 80 -1.43 -6.06 9.86
N LEU A 81 -2.37 -6.99 10.01
CA LEU A 81 -3.17 -7.12 11.23
C LEU A 81 -2.81 -8.41 11.96
N GLU A 82 -2.56 -8.33 13.26
CA GLU A 82 -2.42 -9.51 14.11
C GLU A 82 -3.78 -9.93 14.68
N TYR A 83 -4.09 -11.22 14.60
CA TYR A 83 -5.19 -11.84 15.32
C TYR A 83 -4.74 -13.20 15.87
N GLN A 84 -4.70 -13.33 17.20
CA GLN A 84 -4.30 -14.57 17.90
C GLN A 84 -2.95 -15.15 17.42
N GLY A 85 -1.92 -14.30 17.28
CA GLY A 85 -0.58 -14.70 16.86
C GLY A 85 -0.42 -14.99 15.35
N ARG A 86 -1.45 -14.71 14.55
CA ARG A 86 -1.43 -14.79 13.08
C ARG A 86 -1.40 -13.39 12.49
N ILE A 87 -0.64 -13.23 11.42
CA ILE A 87 -0.48 -11.98 10.69
C ILE A 87 -1.31 -12.04 9.41
N LEU A 88 -2.21 -11.10 9.23
CA LEU A 88 -3.12 -10.98 8.09
C LEU A 88 -2.62 -9.84 7.21
N HIS A 89 -2.14 -10.15 6.00
CA HIS A 89 -1.79 -9.14 5.01
C HIS A 89 -3.05 -8.77 4.21
N VAL A 90 -3.53 -7.55 4.40
CA VAL A 90 -4.84 -7.06 3.94
C VAL A 90 -4.70 -5.68 3.28
N SER A 91 -5.72 -5.25 2.55
CA SER A 91 -5.80 -3.86 2.09
C SER A 91 -6.23 -2.93 3.22
N THR A 92 -6.02 -1.62 3.09
CA THR A 92 -6.49 -0.63 4.09
C THR A 92 -8.01 -0.66 4.29
N LEU A 93 -8.79 -1.00 3.26
CA LEU A 93 -10.25 -1.18 3.39
C LEU A 93 -10.59 -2.46 4.15
N GLN A 94 -9.92 -3.57 3.84
CA GLN A 94 -10.10 -4.81 4.58
C GLN A 94 -9.68 -4.67 6.05
N MET A 95 -8.62 -3.90 6.32
CA MET A 95 -8.20 -3.56 7.67
C MET A 95 -9.33 -2.89 8.45
N TYR A 96 -9.93 -1.83 7.88
CA TYR A 96 -11.09 -1.16 8.49
C TYR A 96 -12.24 -2.14 8.79
N ILE A 97 -12.62 -2.97 7.81
CA ILE A 97 -13.70 -3.94 7.96
C ILE A 97 -13.43 -4.93 9.11
N LEU A 98 -12.19 -5.42 9.22
CA LEU A 98 -11.80 -6.34 10.29
C LEU A 98 -11.78 -5.63 11.66
N LEU A 99 -11.32 -4.38 11.73
CA LEU A 99 -11.34 -3.59 12.97
C LEU A 99 -12.75 -3.31 13.49
N CYS A 100 -13.78 -3.28 12.64
CA CYS A 100 -15.18 -3.17 13.09
C CYS A 100 -15.57 -4.32 14.05
N PHE A 101 -15.01 -5.52 13.85
CA PHE A 101 -15.27 -6.68 14.72
C PHE A 101 -14.66 -6.58 16.12
N ASN A 102 -13.82 -5.56 16.38
CA ASN A 102 -13.37 -5.28 17.75
C ASN A 102 -14.51 -4.74 18.62
N HIS A 103 -15.52 -4.13 18.01
CA HIS A 103 -16.63 -3.47 18.70
C HIS A 103 -17.97 -4.18 18.47
N ALA A 104 -18.13 -4.94 17.38
CA ALA A 104 -19.36 -5.64 17.03
C ALA A 104 -19.12 -7.13 16.70
N GLU A 105 -20.10 -7.99 16.97
CA GLU A 105 -20.04 -9.41 16.57
C GLU A 105 -20.45 -9.61 15.12
N GLU A 106 -21.35 -8.75 14.66
CA GLU A 106 -21.91 -8.76 13.31
C GLU A 106 -21.72 -7.38 12.70
N VAL A 107 -21.36 -7.34 11.42
CA VAL A 107 -21.15 -6.09 10.67
C VAL A 107 -22.00 -6.16 9.39
N SER A 108 -22.90 -5.19 9.22
CA SER A 108 -23.72 -5.10 8.01
C SER A 108 -22.92 -4.50 6.85
N VAL A 109 -23.05 -5.10 5.66
CA VAL A 109 -22.51 -4.59 4.40
C VAL A 109 -23.11 -3.23 4.05
N GLU A 110 -24.39 -3.00 4.38
CA GLU A 110 -25.06 -1.71 4.14
C GLU A 110 -24.46 -0.61 5.02
N THR A 111 -24.26 -0.88 6.31
CA THR A 111 -23.61 0.07 7.23
C THR A 111 -22.18 0.40 6.81
N LEU A 112 -21.45 -0.58 6.26
CA LEU A 112 -20.11 -0.33 5.70
C LEU A 112 -20.17 0.62 4.49
N LEU A 113 -21.14 0.46 3.60
CA LEU A 113 -21.33 1.35 2.45
C LEU A 113 -21.70 2.76 2.88
N GLU A 114 -22.63 2.90 3.82
CA GLU A 114 -23.05 4.20 4.36
C GLU A 114 -21.91 4.91 5.09
N ALA A 115 -21.16 4.19 5.93
CA ALA A 115 -20.06 4.77 6.70
C ALA A 115 -18.90 5.23 5.81
N THR A 116 -18.55 4.42 4.80
CA THR A 116 -17.37 4.67 3.96
C THR A 116 -17.66 5.50 2.71
N GLY A 117 -18.92 5.57 2.27
CA GLY A 117 -19.31 6.23 1.02
C GLY A 117 -18.76 5.56 -0.25
N LEU A 118 -18.26 4.32 -0.15
CA LEU A 118 -17.62 3.63 -1.27
C LEU A 118 -18.62 2.98 -2.21
N SER A 119 -18.18 2.72 -3.45
CA SER A 119 -19.02 1.98 -4.40
C SER A 119 -19.24 0.53 -3.94
N PRO A 120 -20.45 -0.04 -4.17
CA PRO A 120 -20.72 -1.45 -3.87
C PRO A 120 -19.78 -2.43 -4.57
N VAL A 121 -19.22 -2.03 -5.72
CA VAL A 121 -18.24 -2.80 -6.48
C VAL A 121 -16.93 -2.89 -5.70
N LEU A 122 -16.40 -1.75 -5.26
CA LEU A 122 -15.12 -1.69 -4.52
C LEU A 122 -15.19 -2.48 -3.20
N LEU A 123 -16.27 -2.30 -2.43
CA LEU A 123 -16.45 -3.03 -1.17
C LEU A 123 -16.53 -4.54 -1.40
N ARG A 124 -17.29 -4.98 -2.42
CA ARG A 124 -17.40 -6.41 -2.78
C ARG A 124 -16.05 -7.01 -3.18
N HIS A 125 -15.21 -6.26 -3.89
CA HIS A 125 -13.87 -6.71 -4.24
C HIS A 125 -12.99 -6.91 -3.00
N ALA A 126 -13.08 -6.01 -2.01
CA ALA A 126 -12.36 -6.16 -0.75
C ALA A 126 -12.89 -7.33 0.10
N LEU A 127 -14.19 -7.58 0.08
CA LEU A 127 -14.81 -8.68 0.83
C LEU A 127 -14.53 -10.07 0.22
N LYS A 128 -14.45 -10.18 -1.11
CA LYS A 128 -14.30 -11.46 -1.83
C LYS A 128 -13.22 -12.42 -1.26
N PRO A 129 -11.97 -11.99 -0.99
CA PRO A 129 -10.97 -12.89 -0.38
C PRO A 129 -11.22 -13.18 1.11
N LEU A 130 -11.98 -12.34 1.81
CA LEU A 130 -12.36 -12.53 3.21
C LEU A 130 -13.52 -13.52 3.36
N THR A 131 -14.47 -13.52 2.41
CA THR A 131 -15.72 -14.29 2.42
C THR A 131 -15.71 -15.50 1.47
N LYS A 132 -14.53 -15.91 0.99
CA LYS A 132 -14.38 -17.17 0.23
C LYS A 132 -14.82 -18.37 1.09
N GLU A 133 -15.04 -19.52 0.44
CA GLU A 133 -15.23 -20.78 1.17
C GLU A 133 -14.07 -20.99 2.16
N ASN A 134 -14.40 -21.24 3.44
CA ASN A 134 -13.42 -21.32 4.53
C ASN A 134 -12.58 -20.04 4.74
N GLY A 135 -13.18 -18.89 4.45
CA GLY A 135 -12.61 -17.56 4.65
C GLY A 135 -12.62 -17.10 6.12
N VAL A 136 -12.04 -15.92 6.36
CA VAL A 136 -11.95 -15.32 7.70
C VAL A 136 -13.29 -14.70 8.14
N LEU A 137 -14.16 -14.37 7.18
CA LEU A 137 -15.52 -13.90 7.42
C LEU A 137 -16.52 -14.86 6.79
N THR A 138 -17.65 -15.07 7.47
CA THR A 138 -18.83 -15.71 6.91
C THR A 138 -19.82 -14.61 6.53
N GLN A 139 -20.39 -14.69 5.33
CA GLN A 139 -21.40 -13.74 4.87
C GLN A 139 -22.75 -14.45 4.77
N ASN A 140 -23.73 -14.01 5.57
CA ASN A 140 -25.12 -14.41 5.43
C ASN A 140 -25.94 -13.22 4.94
N GLN A 141 -26.42 -13.29 3.69
CA GLN A 141 -27.07 -12.16 3.01
C GLN A 141 -26.17 -10.90 3.04
N ASN A 142 -26.57 -9.88 3.81
CA ASN A 142 -25.85 -8.62 3.98
C ASN A 142 -25.14 -8.49 5.34
N VAL A 143 -25.05 -9.56 6.12
CA VAL A 143 -24.41 -9.55 7.44
C VAL A 143 -23.12 -10.38 7.41
N LEU A 144 -22.04 -9.78 7.89
CA LEU A 144 -20.72 -10.40 8.01
C LEU A 144 -20.49 -10.81 9.46
N THR A 145 -19.98 -12.02 9.67
CA THR A 145 -19.59 -12.54 10.98
C THR A 145 -18.18 -13.11 10.95
N LEU A 146 -17.47 -13.00 12.07
CA LEU A 146 -16.10 -13.48 12.17
C LEU A 146 -16.06 -15.02 12.27
N ASN A 147 -15.34 -15.67 11.36
CA ASN A 147 -15.16 -17.12 11.42
C ASN A 147 -13.94 -17.48 12.29
N GLN A 148 -14.11 -17.37 13.60
CA GLN A 148 -13.03 -17.58 14.58
C GLN A 148 -12.42 -18.99 14.49
N GLY A 149 -13.26 -20.02 14.29
CA GLY A 149 -12.81 -21.41 14.16
C GLY A 149 -11.91 -21.60 12.94
N MET A 150 -12.27 -21.02 11.80
CA MET A 150 -11.45 -21.12 10.59
C MET A 150 -10.15 -20.33 10.69
N LEU A 151 -10.18 -19.14 11.28
CA LEU A 151 -8.97 -18.34 11.52
C LEU A 151 -7.92 -19.14 12.29
N LEU A 152 -8.32 -19.95 13.27
CA LEU A 152 -7.43 -20.82 14.06
C LEU A 152 -6.96 -22.08 13.33
N GLN A 153 -7.70 -22.55 12.33
CA GLN A 153 -7.40 -23.79 11.61
C GLN A 153 -6.59 -23.59 10.33
N LEU A 154 -6.59 -22.38 9.75
CA LEU A 154 -5.86 -22.09 8.51
C LEU A 154 -4.35 -22.39 8.68
N PRO A 155 -3.70 -23.11 7.77
CA PRO A 155 -2.27 -23.35 7.87
C PRO A 155 -1.47 -22.05 7.67
N GLY A 156 -0.40 -21.87 8.44
CA GLY A 156 0.53 -20.75 8.31
C GLY A 156 0.28 -19.59 9.28
N GLN A 157 1.38 -18.97 9.71
CA GLN A 157 1.36 -17.79 10.59
C GLN A 157 0.98 -16.52 9.83
N HIS A 158 1.29 -16.46 8.53
CA HIS A 158 1.02 -15.31 7.67
C HIS A 158 -0.07 -15.66 6.63
N LEU A 159 -1.16 -14.91 6.63
CA LEU A 159 -2.30 -15.10 5.74
C LEU A 159 -2.38 -13.92 4.77
N ARG A 160 -2.16 -14.18 3.47
CA ARG A 160 -2.30 -13.15 2.44
C ARG A 160 -3.74 -13.11 1.92
N LEU A 161 -4.47 -12.06 2.28
CA LEU A 161 -5.89 -11.89 1.99
C LEU A 161 -6.18 -10.71 1.05
N LEU A 162 -5.16 -10.14 0.45
CA LEU A 162 -5.27 -9.02 -0.48
C LEU A 162 -6.22 -9.33 -1.64
N PRO A 163 -7.09 -8.38 -2.02
CA PRO A 163 -7.91 -8.52 -3.21
C PRO A 163 -7.02 -8.54 -4.46
N LYS A 164 -7.47 -9.20 -5.52
CA LYS A 164 -6.73 -9.16 -6.79
C LYS A 164 -6.68 -7.71 -7.30
N PRO A 165 -5.53 -7.24 -7.79
CA PRO A 165 -5.32 -5.89 -8.31
C PRO A 165 -6.03 -5.63 -9.65
N ALA A 166 -7.13 -6.33 -9.95
CA ALA A 166 -8.04 -5.96 -11.04
C ALA A 166 -8.81 -4.70 -10.60
N TYR A 167 -8.06 -3.63 -10.35
CA TYR A 167 -8.53 -2.36 -9.85
C TYR A 167 -9.57 -1.81 -10.81
N LEU A 168 -10.83 -1.72 -10.38
CA LEU A 168 -11.81 -0.75 -10.90
C LEU A 168 -12.11 -0.81 -12.41
N ASN A 169 -11.73 -1.90 -13.12
CA ASN A 169 -11.77 -2.00 -14.58
C ASN A 169 -13.16 -1.78 -15.21
N GLY A 170 -14.25 -1.86 -14.44
CA GLY A 170 -15.59 -1.60 -14.94
C GLY A 170 -15.96 -0.13 -15.07
N GLU A 171 -15.32 0.78 -14.31
CA GLU A 171 -15.78 2.17 -14.13
C GLU A 171 -14.68 3.23 -14.34
N LEU A 172 -13.49 2.86 -14.82
CA LEU A 172 -12.46 3.84 -15.12
C LEU A 172 -12.85 4.70 -16.33
N ASP A 173 -12.62 6.00 -16.25
CA ASP A 173 -12.68 6.89 -17.39
C ASP A 173 -11.54 6.58 -18.39
N GLU A 174 -11.74 6.90 -19.67
CA GLU A 174 -10.75 6.71 -20.73
C GLU A 174 -9.46 7.51 -20.43
N GLY A 175 -9.58 8.66 -19.78
CA GLY A 175 -8.44 9.43 -19.29
C GLY A 175 -7.58 8.67 -18.28
N ILE A 176 -8.19 7.94 -17.34
CA ILE A 176 -7.44 7.14 -16.35
C ILE A 176 -6.76 5.96 -17.06
N ARG A 177 -7.45 5.30 -18.01
CA ARG A 177 -6.85 4.23 -18.83
C ARG A 177 -5.65 4.72 -19.67
N ALA A 178 -5.71 5.94 -20.20
CA ALA A 178 -4.61 6.53 -20.95
C ALA A 178 -3.39 6.78 -20.03
N LEU A 179 -3.62 7.30 -18.82
CA LEU A 179 -2.57 7.49 -17.81
C LEU A 179 -1.95 6.17 -17.36
N GLU A 180 -2.75 5.11 -17.18
CA GLU A 180 -2.25 3.79 -16.84
C GLU A 180 -1.37 3.19 -17.94
N ARG A 181 -1.76 3.36 -19.21
CA ARG A 181 -0.92 2.98 -20.36
C ARG A 181 0.41 3.72 -20.35
N LYS A 182 0.37 5.06 -20.21
CA LYS A 182 1.58 5.90 -20.12
C LYS A 182 2.49 5.42 -18.98
N ARG A 183 1.94 5.23 -17.78
CA ARG A 183 2.64 4.73 -16.60
C ARG A 183 3.29 3.37 -16.86
N ASN A 184 2.54 2.40 -17.35
CA ASN A 184 3.04 1.04 -17.56
C ASN A 184 4.20 1.05 -18.56
N THR A 185 4.10 1.86 -19.62
CA THR A 185 5.20 2.08 -20.57
C THR A 185 6.42 2.68 -19.89
N LEU A 186 6.27 3.76 -19.12
CA LEU A 186 7.39 4.41 -18.42
C LEU A 186 8.05 3.49 -17.38
N CYS A 187 7.25 2.80 -16.57
CA CYS A 187 7.73 1.84 -15.57
C CYS A 187 8.42 0.63 -16.22
N GLY A 188 8.14 0.32 -17.49
CA GLY A 188 8.88 -0.68 -18.26
C GLY A 188 10.19 -0.12 -18.85
N LEU A 189 10.16 1.09 -19.40
CA LEU A 189 11.33 1.71 -20.07
C LEU A 189 12.45 2.08 -19.10
N ILE A 190 12.12 2.63 -17.92
CA ILE A 190 13.11 3.06 -16.92
C ILE A 190 14.06 1.91 -16.51
N PRO A 191 13.57 0.76 -16.00
CA PRO A 191 14.45 -0.33 -15.61
C PRO A 191 15.17 -0.94 -16.81
N GLN A 192 14.54 -0.98 -18.00
CA GLN A 192 15.20 -1.44 -19.22
C GLN A 192 16.41 -0.58 -19.58
N ILE A 193 16.28 0.75 -19.51
CA ILE A 193 17.38 1.69 -19.82
C ILE A 193 18.49 1.62 -18.76
N LEU A 194 18.14 1.38 -17.50
CA LEU A 194 19.09 1.25 -16.38
C LEU A 194 19.77 -0.12 -16.32
N LYS A 195 19.21 -1.13 -16.98
CA LYS A 195 19.72 -2.51 -16.96
C LYS A 195 21.17 -2.60 -17.44
N ASP A 196 21.54 -1.79 -18.43
CA ASP A 196 22.86 -1.84 -19.05
C ASP A 196 23.92 -1.03 -18.30
N LYS A 197 23.52 0.05 -17.61
CA LYS A 197 24.46 0.97 -16.95
C LYS A 197 23.76 1.87 -15.94
N GLU A 198 24.40 2.08 -14.79
CA GLU A 198 24.04 3.17 -13.88
C GLU A 198 24.15 4.53 -14.59
N MET A 199 23.24 5.45 -14.28
CA MET A 199 23.29 6.78 -14.89
C MET A 199 22.69 7.87 -14.02
N HIS A 200 23.12 9.10 -14.27
CA HIS A 200 22.58 10.30 -13.65
C HIS A 200 21.09 10.45 -13.98
N ILE A 201 20.32 10.95 -13.00
CA ILE A 201 18.87 11.15 -13.12
C ILE A 201 18.49 11.99 -14.35
N ASP A 202 19.22 13.07 -14.64
CA ASP A 202 18.95 13.91 -15.82
C ASP A 202 19.20 13.16 -17.14
N LYS A 203 20.24 12.32 -17.17
CA LYS A 203 20.56 11.50 -18.35
C LYS A 203 19.51 10.41 -18.55
N LEU A 204 19.02 9.82 -17.46
CA LEU A 204 17.89 8.88 -17.50
C LEU A 204 16.66 9.54 -18.09
N VAL A 205 16.28 10.72 -17.58
CA VAL A 205 15.12 11.49 -18.06
C VAL A 205 15.24 11.73 -19.57
N PHE A 206 16.40 12.18 -20.05
CA PHE A 206 16.63 12.39 -21.48
C PHE A 206 16.45 11.11 -22.31
N LYS A 207 17.06 9.99 -21.88
CA LYS A 207 16.96 8.71 -22.59
C LYS A 207 15.55 8.14 -22.60
N VAL A 208 14.81 8.24 -21.49
CA VAL A 208 13.43 7.76 -21.38
C VAL A 208 12.51 8.58 -22.29
N MET A 209 12.68 9.91 -22.32
CA MET A 209 11.95 10.78 -23.24
C MET A 209 12.17 10.35 -24.70
N GLU A 210 13.42 10.13 -25.10
CA GLU A 210 13.77 9.71 -26.46
C GLU A 210 13.17 8.34 -26.81
N ALA A 211 13.27 7.36 -25.90
CA ALA A 211 12.73 6.02 -26.10
C ALA A 211 11.19 6.02 -26.20
N TYR A 212 10.52 6.80 -25.35
CA TYR A 212 9.07 6.94 -25.34
C TYR A 212 8.56 7.53 -26.67
N GLN A 213 9.21 8.59 -27.18
CA GLN A 213 8.85 9.21 -28.46
C GLN A 213 9.07 8.27 -29.66
N LYS A 214 10.16 7.49 -29.65
CA LYS A 214 10.43 6.48 -30.70
C LYS A 214 9.35 5.41 -30.75
N GLN A 215 8.82 5.00 -29.58
CA GLN A 215 7.76 4.00 -29.48
C GLN A 215 6.40 4.54 -29.99
N GLU A 216 6.08 5.81 -29.75
CA GLU A 216 4.87 6.44 -30.28
C GLU A 216 4.93 6.67 -31.80
N SER A 217 6.11 7.00 -32.34
CA SER A 217 6.31 7.28 -33.76
C SER A 217 6.22 6.06 -34.69
N GLY A 218 6.34 4.84 -34.14
CA GLY A 218 6.24 3.58 -34.88
C GLY A 218 4.81 3.02 -35.03
N SER A 219 3.82 3.63 -34.38
CA SER A 219 2.42 3.20 -34.42
C SER A 219 1.65 3.99 -35.50
N ALA A 220 1.22 3.32 -36.57
CA ALA A 220 0.51 3.94 -37.71
C ALA A 220 -0.93 4.44 -37.40
N LEU A 221 -1.31 4.57 -36.12
CA LEU A 221 -2.64 4.99 -35.67
C LEU A 221 -2.56 6.37 -34.99
N LYS A 222 -2.79 7.41 -35.80
CA LYS A 222 -3.15 8.82 -35.52
C LYS A 222 -2.48 9.58 -34.34
N PRO A 223 -2.01 10.81 -34.58
CA PRO A 223 -1.56 11.73 -33.53
C PRO A 223 -2.76 12.44 -32.90
N LEU A 224 -3.42 11.81 -31.93
CA LEU A 224 -4.36 12.46 -31.02
C LEU A 224 -4.26 11.78 -29.64
N SER A 225 -3.14 12.00 -28.96
CA SER A 225 -3.00 11.70 -27.53
C SER A 225 -2.57 13.00 -26.87
N ALA A 226 -3.46 13.60 -26.07
CA ALA A 226 -3.29 14.91 -25.48
C ALA A 226 -2.28 14.95 -24.30
N ASP A 227 -1.48 13.91 -24.06
CA ASP A 227 -0.55 13.87 -22.93
C ASP A 227 0.87 13.50 -23.38
N SER A 228 1.61 14.49 -23.86
CA SER A 228 3.06 14.37 -24.04
C SER A 228 3.72 13.96 -22.72
N CYS A 229 4.56 12.92 -22.75
CA CYS A 229 5.41 12.55 -21.61
C CYS A 229 6.28 13.76 -21.20
N SER A 230 6.23 14.15 -19.94
CA SER A 230 7.08 15.21 -19.37
C SER A 230 8.17 14.65 -18.46
N SER A 231 9.22 15.42 -18.21
CA SER A 231 10.25 15.06 -17.22
C SER A 231 9.65 14.78 -15.84
N ALA A 232 8.60 15.52 -15.46
CA ALA A 232 7.87 15.30 -14.21
C ALA A 232 7.17 13.92 -14.17
N ASP A 233 6.65 13.43 -15.30
CA ASP A 233 6.03 12.10 -15.37
C ASP A 233 7.08 11.00 -15.17
N ILE A 234 8.23 11.14 -15.83
CA ILE A 234 9.35 10.19 -15.72
C ILE A 234 9.87 10.15 -14.28
N LEU A 235 10.09 11.31 -13.66
CA LEU A 235 10.55 11.38 -12.28
C LEU A 235 9.54 10.78 -11.30
N ALA A 236 8.23 10.96 -11.53
CA ALA A 236 7.19 10.32 -10.72
C ALA A 236 7.19 8.79 -10.85
N CYS A 237 7.40 8.26 -12.07
CA CYS A 237 7.56 6.82 -12.28
C CYS A 237 8.88 6.29 -11.67
N ALA A 238 9.99 7.01 -11.81
CA ALA A 238 11.26 6.64 -11.19
C ALA A 238 11.16 6.62 -9.66
N GLN A 239 10.50 7.62 -9.06
CA GLN A 239 10.21 7.63 -7.63
C GLN A 239 9.39 6.40 -7.23
N HIS A 240 8.37 6.04 -8.00
CA HIS A 240 7.59 4.83 -7.71
C HIS A 240 8.45 3.56 -7.73
N LEU A 241 9.30 3.39 -8.74
CA LEU A 241 10.22 2.25 -8.86
C LEU A 241 11.25 2.18 -7.72
N LEU A 242 11.74 3.34 -7.26
CA LEU A 242 12.62 3.44 -6.07
C LEU A 242 11.93 2.88 -4.82
N HIS A 243 10.66 3.22 -4.60
CA HIS A 243 9.90 2.69 -3.45
C HIS A 243 9.58 1.20 -3.60
N GLN A 244 9.45 0.70 -4.82
CA GLN A 244 9.29 -0.74 -5.09
C GLN A 244 10.60 -1.53 -4.96
N GLY A 245 11.75 -0.85 -4.95
CA GLY A 245 13.07 -1.49 -4.89
C GLY A 245 13.53 -2.11 -6.21
N SER A 246 12.91 -1.78 -7.35
CA SER A 246 13.34 -2.26 -8.68
C SER A 246 14.49 -1.42 -9.27
N ILE A 247 14.66 -0.21 -8.76
CA ILE A 247 15.82 0.65 -9.00
C ILE A 247 16.25 1.24 -7.66
N GLN A 248 17.52 1.62 -7.52
CA GLN A 248 18.03 2.24 -6.31
C GLN A 248 18.92 3.45 -6.62
N ARG A 249 19.07 4.32 -5.61
CA ARG A 249 20.06 5.39 -5.63
C ARG A 249 21.37 4.86 -5.06
N ARG A 250 22.48 5.25 -5.68
CA ARG A 250 23.80 4.94 -5.14
C ARG A 250 24.03 5.70 -3.83
N GLU A 251 24.52 5.03 -2.80
CA GLU A 251 24.73 5.63 -1.47
C GLU A 251 25.67 6.83 -1.52
N SER A 252 26.79 6.70 -2.25
CA SER A 252 27.80 7.75 -2.38
C SER A 252 27.39 8.89 -3.31
N CYS A 253 26.43 8.65 -4.22
CA CYS A 253 26.02 9.59 -5.27
C CYS A 253 24.51 9.46 -5.52
N PRO A 254 23.66 10.13 -4.72
CA PRO A 254 22.19 9.97 -4.80
C PRO A 254 21.57 10.35 -6.15
N GLN A 255 22.30 11.07 -7.00
CA GLN A 255 21.89 11.44 -8.34
C GLN A 255 22.09 10.32 -9.38
N LEU A 256 22.87 9.28 -9.05
CA LEU A 256 23.06 8.10 -9.87
C LEU A 256 22.03 7.04 -9.50
N LEU A 257 21.32 6.54 -10.51
CA LEU A 257 20.35 5.47 -10.41
C LEU A 257 20.91 4.21 -11.05
N GLU A 258 20.62 3.06 -10.44
CA GLU A 258 20.95 1.74 -10.97
C GLU A 258 19.76 0.80 -10.88
N HIS A 259 19.70 -0.18 -11.78
CA HIS A 259 18.69 -1.21 -11.76
C HIS A 259 19.03 -2.27 -10.70
N VAL A 260 18.07 -2.61 -9.86
CA VAL A 260 18.20 -3.71 -8.90
C VAL A 260 17.64 -4.96 -9.57
N PRO A 261 18.46 -5.98 -9.87
CA PRO A 261 17.95 -7.24 -10.38
C PRO A 261 16.92 -7.80 -9.40
N ALA A 262 15.76 -8.23 -9.90
CA ALA A 262 14.86 -9.03 -9.09
C ALA A 262 15.65 -10.25 -8.60
N GLU A 263 15.72 -10.45 -7.28
CA GLU A 263 16.30 -11.68 -6.74
C GLU A 263 15.62 -12.86 -7.44
N PRO A 264 16.39 -13.81 -8.00
CA PRO A 264 15.77 -15.02 -8.53
C PRO A 264 14.95 -15.66 -7.40
N PRO A 265 13.74 -16.18 -7.68
CA PRO A 265 13.07 -17.00 -6.69
C PRO A 265 14.07 -18.08 -6.28
N THR A 266 14.46 -18.07 -5.01
CA THR A 266 15.42 -19.03 -4.48
C THR A 266 14.91 -20.41 -4.88
N PRO A 267 15.68 -21.26 -5.59
CA PRO A 267 15.26 -22.64 -5.78
C PRO A 267 15.04 -23.19 -4.37
N ALA A 268 13.84 -23.73 -4.13
CA ALA A 268 13.43 -24.22 -2.83
C ALA A 268 14.56 -25.07 -2.24
N LEU A 269 15.24 -24.54 -1.21
CA LEU A 269 16.28 -25.32 -0.54
C LEU A 269 15.59 -26.55 0.07
N PRO A 270 16.22 -27.73 0.00
CA PRO A 270 15.71 -28.92 0.65
C PRO A 270 15.42 -28.63 2.12
N LYS A 271 14.28 -29.13 2.61
CA LYS A 271 14.00 -29.20 4.04
C LYS A 271 15.21 -29.84 4.73
N ASP A 272 15.62 -29.24 5.84
CA ASP A 272 16.66 -29.70 6.77
C ASP A 272 18.08 -29.10 6.58
N GLN A 273 18.23 -27.79 6.85
CA GLN A 273 19.22 -27.18 7.79
C GLN A 273 19.25 -25.63 7.69
N PRO A 274 19.65 -24.90 8.76
CA PRO A 274 19.28 -23.50 8.97
C PRO A 274 20.26 -22.52 8.30
N PRO A 275 19.81 -21.40 7.72
CA PRO A 275 20.67 -20.27 7.42
C PRO A 275 20.60 -19.20 8.52
N ILE A 276 21.77 -19.03 9.15
CA ILE A 276 22.44 -17.80 9.62
C ILE A 276 21.56 -16.63 10.08
N ALA A 277 21.75 -16.31 11.36
CA ALA A 277 21.10 -15.28 12.14
C ALA A 277 21.41 -13.85 11.69
N PHE A 278 20.36 -13.02 11.66
CA PHE A 278 20.51 -11.61 12.03
C PHE A 278 20.61 -11.55 13.56
N GLN A 279 21.71 -10.97 14.08
CA GLN A 279 21.79 -10.58 15.48
C GLN A 279 20.76 -9.48 15.74
N THR A 280 19.56 -9.90 16.15
CA THR A 280 18.68 -9.05 16.94
C THR A 280 19.01 -9.36 18.39
N VAL A 281 19.51 -8.37 19.12
CA VAL A 281 19.66 -8.47 20.58
C VAL A 281 18.26 -8.68 21.16
N GLN A 282 17.94 -9.93 21.51
CA GLN A 282 16.71 -10.22 22.24
C GLN A 282 16.88 -9.79 23.69
N ILE A 283 16.26 -8.68 24.05
CA ILE A 283 15.98 -8.39 25.46
C ILE A 283 14.91 -9.40 25.88
N LYS A 284 15.32 -10.42 26.67
CA LYS A 284 14.41 -11.41 27.25
C LYS A 284 13.34 -10.70 28.07
N LYS A 285 12.11 -10.66 27.57
CA LYS A 285 10.91 -10.31 28.34
C LYS A 285 10.58 -11.51 29.23
N GLY A 286 10.51 -11.28 30.55
CA GLY A 286 10.03 -12.29 31.49
C GLY A 286 8.57 -12.68 31.20
N PRO A 287 8.10 -13.83 31.70
CA PRO A 287 6.75 -14.33 31.43
C PRO A 287 5.70 -13.32 31.91
N SER A 288 4.99 -12.69 30.98
CA SER A 288 3.82 -11.88 31.30
C SER A 288 2.64 -12.81 31.58
N VAL A 289 2.09 -12.71 32.78
CA VAL A 289 0.89 -13.43 33.23
C VAL A 289 -0.29 -13.12 32.29
N PRO A 290 -1.08 -14.10 31.84
CA PRO A 290 -2.27 -13.83 31.03
C PRO A 290 -3.29 -13.06 31.86
N CYS A 291 -3.62 -11.84 31.43
CA CYS A 291 -4.71 -11.09 32.01
C CYS A 291 -6.03 -11.69 31.51
N VAL A 292 -6.71 -12.44 32.38
CA VAL A 292 -8.02 -13.04 32.12
C VAL A 292 -9.04 -11.94 31.86
N GLY A 293 -9.71 -11.98 30.70
CA GLY A 293 -10.89 -11.15 30.42
C GLY A 293 -10.85 -10.23 29.19
N LYS A 294 -9.77 -10.22 28.39
CA LYS A 294 -9.78 -9.45 27.12
C LYS A 294 -10.52 -10.21 26.02
N ARG A 295 -11.55 -9.58 25.46
CA ARG A 295 -12.17 -9.98 24.18
C ARG A 295 -11.06 -10.08 23.13
N GLN A 296 -11.09 -11.15 22.35
CA GLN A 296 -10.13 -11.33 21.26
C GLN A 296 -10.39 -10.26 20.21
N THR A 297 -9.35 -9.51 19.88
CA THR A 297 -9.44 -8.33 19.01
C THR A 297 -8.31 -8.38 18.00
N PHE A 298 -8.55 -7.80 16.84
CA PHE A 298 -7.49 -7.48 15.89
C PHE A 298 -6.61 -6.41 16.51
N SER A 299 -5.29 -6.63 16.48
CA SER A 299 -4.31 -5.60 16.85
C SER A 299 -4.53 -4.36 16.02
N THR A 300 -4.03 -3.21 16.46
CA THR A 300 -4.08 -2.03 15.62
C THR A 300 -3.27 -2.25 14.35
N PHE A 301 -1.93 -2.43 14.31
CA PHE A 301 -1.18 -2.78 13.08
C PHE A 301 0.35 -2.79 13.29
N ARG A 302 1.08 -3.36 12.32
CA ARG A 302 2.48 -3.06 11.95
C ARG A 302 2.56 -2.71 10.46
#